data_AF-A0A7C1YPT6-F1
#
_entry.id   AF-A0A7C1YPT6-F1
#
_cell.length_a   1.000
_cell.length_b   1.000
_cell.length_c   1.000
_cell.angle_alpha   90.00
_cell.angle_beta   90.00
_cell.angle_gamma   90.00
#
_symmetry.space_group_name_H-M   'P 1'
#
loop_
_entity.id
_entity.type
_entity.pdbx_description
1 polymer ?
#
loop_
_entity_poly.entity_id
_entity_poly.type
_entity_poly.pdbx_seq_one_letter_code
_entity_poly.pdbx_strand_id
1 'polypeptide(L)'
;MDYIFDVRDPLRATAYGNPSLGIGLRELYRYMKVWYTEAKKIKPECLITFSGPDPHFAAIQDMTRLNDGDRTHSTTNWQNRARVSSLAAPNLLIDGDGWDMYHDLIFPHLVTSSVYGVPSLYFLSKFSDNTPIADWILEIVGKVFSVSAMRRPGKSTFLSPGRWQMTDEEGLVAESMQNSNSLIVYPDSCNGYAITVVNQDLIIPLHGRTVSQVLADSQNVNFTIEGDNLKIPSAIRGQIYNIKFIDQSTTNSR
;
A
#
# COMPACT_ATOMS: atom_id res chain seq x y z
N MET A 1 -31.77 -13.09 0.80
CA MET A 1 -31.08 -12.06 1.62
C MET A 1 -31.69 -12.13 3.02
N ASP A 2 -31.91 -13.34 3.53
CA ASP A 2 -32.97 -13.59 4.53
C ASP A 2 -32.40 -13.64 5.94
N TYR A 3 -31.07 -13.74 6.04
CA TYR A 3 -30.30 -13.77 7.28
C TYR A 3 -30.56 -12.57 8.21
N ILE A 4 -30.83 -11.38 7.66
CA ILE A 4 -31.09 -10.20 8.50
C ILE A 4 -32.35 -10.39 9.35
N PHE A 5 -33.32 -11.15 8.83
CA PHE A 5 -34.56 -11.50 9.52
C PHE A 5 -34.40 -12.66 10.53
N ASP A 6 -33.28 -13.40 10.47
CA ASP A 6 -32.95 -14.41 11.48
C ASP A 6 -32.38 -13.79 12.76
N VAL A 7 -31.81 -12.58 12.68
CA VAL A 7 -31.24 -11.87 13.84
C VAL A 7 -32.14 -10.72 14.30
N ARG A 8 -32.71 -9.95 13.37
CA ARG A 8 -33.60 -8.81 13.66
C ARG A 8 -35.06 -9.21 13.47
N ASP A 9 -35.92 -8.70 14.34
CA ASP A 9 -37.36 -8.86 14.17
C ASP A 9 -37.84 -7.97 13.01
N PRO A 10 -38.35 -8.53 11.89
CA PRO A 10 -38.84 -7.75 10.75
C PRO A 10 -40.05 -6.87 11.10
N LEU A 11 -40.80 -7.22 12.14
CA LEU A 11 -41.97 -6.48 12.60
C LEU A 11 -41.62 -5.45 13.67
N ARG A 12 -40.42 -5.55 14.28
CA ARG A 12 -39.94 -4.64 15.33
C ARG A 12 -38.46 -4.34 15.12
N ALA A 13 -38.18 -3.26 14.40
CA ALA A 13 -36.82 -2.82 14.06
C ALA A 13 -35.86 -2.68 15.27
N THR A 14 -36.37 -2.52 16.49
CA THR A 14 -35.58 -2.39 17.72
C THR A 14 -35.36 -3.71 18.47
N ALA A 15 -35.97 -4.81 18.06
CA ALA A 15 -35.88 -6.10 18.72
C ALA A 15 -35.04 -7.11 17.92
N TYR A 16 -34.39 -8.02 18.65
CA TYR A 16 -33.72 -9.17 18.05
C TYR A 16 -34.71 -10.32 17.97
N GLY A 17 -34.90 -10.88 16.78
CA GLY A 17 -35.70 -12.08 16.57
C GLY A 17 -35.06 -13.32 17.22
N ASN A 18 -33.71 -13.37 17.25
CA ASN A 18 -32.97 -14.44 17.90
C ASN A 18 -31.62 -13.94 18.49
N PRO A 19 -31.61 -13.31 19.68
CA PRO A 19 -30.39 -12.74 20.27
C PRO A 19 -29.33 -13.79 20.64
N SER A 20 -29.69 -15.08 20.75
CA SER A 20 -28.73 -16.17 21.02
C SER A 20 -27.69 -16.34 19.89
N LEU A 21 -28.01 -15.86 18.69
CA LEU A 21 -27.12 -15.84 17.53
C LEU A 21 -26.00 -14.80 17.64
N GLY A 22 -26.08 -13.91 18.63
CA GLY A 22 -25.13 -12.83 18.90
C GLY A 22 -25.62 -11.48 18.39
N ILE A 23 -25.32 -10.43 19.15
CA ILE A 23 -25.65 -9.03 18.85
C ILE A 23 -24.36 -8.22 18.64
N GLY A 24 -24.45 -7.08 17.96
CA GLY A 24 -23.28 -6.20 17.73
C GLY A 24 -22.26 -6.82 16.77
N LEU A 25 -21.00 -6.97 17.20
CA LEU A 25 -19.90 -7.42 16.32
C LEU A 25 -20.15 -8.83 15.75
N ARG A 26 -20.78 -9.72 16.52
CA ARG A 26 -21.10 -11.09 16.07
C ARG A 26 -22.22 -11.12 15.04
N GLU A 27 -23.20 -10.23 15.17
CA GLU A 27 -24.25 -10.03 14.15
C GLU A 27 -23.60 -9.55 12.84
N LEU A 28 -22.74 -8.54 12.93
CA LEU A 28 -22.02 -7.98 11.78
C LEU A 28 -21.13 -9.02 11.08
N TYR A 29 -20.36 -9.80 11.84
CA TYR A 29 -19.53 -10.89 11.29
C TYR A 29 -20.36 -11.84 10.43
N ARG A 30 -21.50 -12.29 10.96
CA ARG A 30 -22.34 -13.26 10.27
C ARG A 30 -23.01 -12.65 9.05
N TYR A 31 -23.43 -11.38 9.13
CA TYR A 31 -23.94 -10.64 7.96
C TYR A 31 -22.87 -10.54 6.86
N MET A 32 -21.66 -10.10 7.20
CA MET A 32 -20.55 -9.99 6.25
C MET A 32 -20.12 -11.35 5.69
N LYS A 33 -20.16 -12.42 6.51
CA LYS A 33 -19.83 -13.78 6.08
C LYS A 33 -20.75 -14.29 4.97
N VAL A 34 -22.03 -13.93 4.98
CA VAL A 34 -22.96 -14.28 3.88
C VAL A 34 -22.45 -13.67 2.57
N TRP A 35 -22.13 -12.38 2.56
CA TRP A 35 -21.61 -11.71 1.36
C TRP A 35 -20.31 -12.34 0.87
N TYR A 36 -19.35 -12.57 1.77
CA TYR A 36 -18.09 -13.21 1.42
C TYR A 36 -18.31 -14.59 0.81
N THR A 37 -19.09 -15.44 1.49
CA THR A 37 -19.31 -16.82 1.06
C THR A 37 -20.06 -16.90 -0.26
N GLU A 38 -21.13 -16.11 -0.44
CA GLU A 38 -21.90 -16.12 -1.68
C GLU A 38 -21.12 -15.53 -2.85
N ALA A 39 -20.35 -14.46 -2.63
CA ALA A 39 -19.50 -13.89 -3.68
C ALA A 39 -18.41 -14.88 -4.13
N LYS A 40 -17.72 -15.53 -3.18
CA LYS A 40 -16.66 -16.52 -3.47
C LYS A 40 -17.19 -17.77 -4.17
N LYS A 41 -18.45 -18.17 -3.96
CA LYS A 41 -19.08 -19.27 -4.72
C LYS A 41 -19.24 -18.95 -6.20
N ILE A 42 -19.56 -17.69 -6.53
CA ILE A 42 -19.78 -17.24 -7.91
C ILE A 42 -18.44 -16.97 -8.61
N LYS A 43 -17.52 -16.31 -7.90
CA LYS A 43 -16.22 -15.90 -8.42
C LYS A 43 -15.17 -16.04 -7.31
N PRO A 44 -14.45 -17.18 -7.21
CA PRO A 44 -13.49 -17.43 -6.12
C PRO A 44 -12.41 -16.36 -5.97
N GLU A 45 -12.02 -15.72 -7.08
CA GLU A 45 -11.06 -14.65 -7.17
C GLU A 45 -11.64 -13.25 -6.93
N CYS A 46 -12.94 -13.12 -6.60
CA CYS A 46 -13.49 -11.81 -6.26
C CYS A 46 -12.80 -11.25 -5.02
N LEU A 47 -12.34 -10.00 -5.10
CA LEU A 47 -11.77 -9.29 -3.96
C LEU A 47 -12.90 -8.73 -3.10
N ILE A 48 -12.98 -9.16 -1.85
CA ILE A 48 -13.92 -8.62 -0.86
C ILE A 48 -13.17 -7.72 0.11
N THR A 49 -13.56 -6.45 0.14
CA THR A 49 -13.04 -5.45 1.06
C THR A 49 -14.17 -4.88 1.90
N PHE A 50 -13.88 -4.61 3.17
CA PHE A 50 -14.77 -3.86 4.05
C PHE A 50 -14.05 -2.62 4.57
N SER A 51 -14.83 -1.57 4.85
CA SER A 51 -14.33 -0.36 5.49
C SER A 51 -14.42 -0.47 7.01
N GLY A 52 -13.31 -0.20 7.71
CA GLY A 52 -13.21 -0.30 9.17
C GLY A 52 -13.49 -1.67 9.80
N PRO A 53 -13.21 -2.81 9.16
CA PRO A 53 -13.48 -4.10 9.75
C PRO A 53 -12.48 -4.38 10.88
N ASP A 54 -13.00 -4.85 12.00
CA ASP A 54 -12.20 -5.37 13.09
C ASP A 54 -11.32 -6.53 12.57
N PRO A 55 -10.03 -6.65 12.99
CA PRO A 55 -9.17 -7.79 12.66
C PRO A 55 -9.80 -9.18 12.87
N HIS A 56 -10.77 -9.32 13.77
CA HIS A 56 -11.56 -10.54 13.94
C HIS A 56 -12.28 -10.99 12.65
N PHE A 57 -12.47 -10.10 11.68
CA PHE A 57 -13.12 -10.39 10.40
C PHE A 57 -12.13 -10.88 9.33
N ALA A 58 -10.85 -11.07 9.65
CA ALA A 58 -9.83 -11.49 8.68
C ALA A 58 -10.13 -12.80 7.93
N ALA A 59 -10.97 -13.68 8.49
CA ALA A 59 -11.40 -14.91 7.82
C ALA A 59 -12.49 -14.71 6.76
N ILE A 60 -13.08 -13.52 6.64
CA ILE A 60 -14.23 -13.24 5.78
C ILE A 60 -14.04 -11.99 4.93
N GLN A 61 -12.79 -11.56 4.71
CA GLN A 61 -12.42 -10.48 3.82
C GLN A 61 -11.03 -10.78 3.23
N ASP A 62 -10.70 -10.20 2.10
CA ASP A 62 -9.40 -10.36 1.46
C ASP A 62 -8.50 -9.13 1.66
N MET A 63 -9.12 -7.97 1.90
CA MET A 63 -8.45 -6.69 2.05
C MET A 63 -9.17 -5.84 3.09
N THR A 64 -8.41 -5.23 4.00
CA THR A 64 -8.94 -4.26 4.96
C THR A 64 -8.65 -2.85 4.47
N ARG A 65 -9.70 -2.05 4.30
CA ARG A 65 -9.55 -0.62 4.01
C ARG A 65 -9.31 0.16 5.29
N LEU A 66 -8.28 1.01 5.28
CA LEU A 66 -7.89 1.78 6.47
C LEU A 66 -8.95 2.78 6.92
N ASN A 67 -9.94 3.07 6.07
CA ASN A 67 -11.04 4.01 6.26
C ASN A 67 -10.56 5.46 6.46
N ASP A 68 -11.50 6.40 6.35
CA ASP A 68 -11.30 7.85 6.47
C ASP A 68 -10.25 8.20 7.53
N GLY A 69 -9.26 8.99 7.14
CA GLY A 69 -8.31 9.59 8.07
C GLY A 69 -9.07 10.28 9.21
N ASP A 70 -8.45 10.40 10.37
CA ASP A 70 -9.06 11.00 11.56
C ASP A 70 -9.21 12.54 11.48
N ARG A 71 -9.33 13.08 10.25
CA ARG A 71 -9.29 14.52 9.91
C ARG A 71 -8.04 15.22 10.40
N THR A 72 -6.98 14.47 10.69
CA THR A 72 -5.68 15.07 10.95
C THR A 72 -5.01 15.33 9.61
N HIS A 73 -4.44 16.52 9.47
CA HIS A 73 -3.60 16.89 8.33
C HIS A 73 -2.24 16.17 8.43
N SER A 74 -2.24 14.83 8.48
CA SER A 74 -1.05 14.03 8.73
C SER A 74 -1.14 12.63 8.14
N THR A 75 -0.11 12.25 7.37
CA THR A 75 0.03 10.87 6.87
C THR A 75 0.45 9.88 7.95
N THR A 76 0.92 10.34 9.11
CA THR A 76 1.35 9.46 10.21
C THR A 76 0.19 8.66 10.78
N ASN A 77 -1.03 9.21 10.82
CA ASN A 77 -2.18 8.50 11.37
C ASN A 77 -2.68 7.40 10.43
N TRP A 78 -2.66 7.62 9.11
CA TRP A 78 -2.86 6.54 8.13
C TRP A 78 -1.82 5.44 8.28
N GLN A 79 -0.54 5.80 8.43
CA GLN A 79 0.52 4.82 8.64
C GLN A 79 0.35 4.06 9.97
N ASN A 80 -0.07 4.72 11.04
CA ASN A 80 -0.36 4.05 12.31
C ASN A 80 -1.52 3.06 12.16
N ARG A 81 -2.56 3.40 11.41
CA ARG A 81 -3.66 2.47 11.08
C ARG A 81 -3.15 1.29 10.24
N ALA A 82 -2.34 1.55 9.22
CA ALA A 82 -1.69 0.51 8.42
C ALA A 82 -0.86 -0.42 9.31
N ARG A 83 -0.15 0.12 10.31
CA ARG A 83 0.69 -0.65 11.24
C ARG A 83 -0.14 -1.54 12.14
N VAL A 84 -1.26 -1.03 12.66
CA VAL A 84 -2.20 -1.84 13.44
C VAL A 84 -2.75 -2.96 12.58
N SER A 85 -3.16 -2.65 11.34
CA SER A 85 -3.68 -3.63 10.39
C SER A 85 -2.65 -4.72 10.06
N SER A 86 -1.42 -4.35 9.72
CA SER A 86 -0.36 -5.32 9.35
C SER A 86 0.07 -6.22 10.52
N LEU A 87 -0.09 -5.76 11.76
CA LEU A 87 0.21 -6.54 12.96
C LEU A 87 -0.97 -7.41 13.41
N ALA A 88 -2.20 -6.88 13.37
CA ALA A 88 -3.38 -7.56 13.88
C ALA A 88 -4.01 -8.54 12.87
N ALA A 89 -3.87 -8.26 11.57
CA ALA A 89 -4.37 -9.09 10.47
C ALA A 89 -3.30 -9.25 9.38
N PRO A 90 -2.15 -9.87 9.68
CA PRO A 90 -0.96 -9.87 8.84
C PRO A 90 -1.12 -10.54 7.45
N ASN A 91 -2.19 -11.29 7.25
CA ASN A 91 -2.48 -11.99 6.00
C ASN A 91 -3.54 -11.28 5.14
N LEU A 92 -4.10 -10.17 5.61
CA LEU A 92 -4.98 -9.34 4.79
C LEU A 92 -4.18 -8.34 3.98
N LEU A 93 -4.62 -8.10 2.75
CA LEU A 93 -4.18 -6.93 2.01
C LEU A 93 -4.65 -5.67 2.72
N ILE A 94 -3.92 -4.57 2.54
CA ILE A 94 -4.31 -3.25 3.05
C ILE A 94 -4.74 -2.41 1.85
N ASP A 95 -5.95 -1.87 1.87
CA ASP A 95 -6.31 -0.72 1.02
C ASP A 95 -5.95 0.54 1.78
N GLY A 96 -4.99 1.29 1.23
CA GLY A 96 -4.41 2.47 1.87
C GLY A 96 -5.39 3.62 2.02
N ASP A 97 -6.56 3.54 1.36
CA ASP A 97 -7.53 4.60 1.29
C ASP A 97 -6.92 5.89 0.69
N GLY A 98 -7.72 6.94 0.62
CA GLY A 98 -7.36 8.26 0.16
C GLY A 98 -8.44 9.29 0.47
N TRP A 99 -9.49 8.93 1.22
CA TRP A 99 -10.51 9.87 1.64
C TRP A 99 -9.96 10.88 2.65
N ASP A 100 -10.19 12.17 2.37
CA ASP A 100 -9.64 13.37 3.00
C ASP A 100 -8.20 13.79 2.61
N MET A 101 -7.81 13.58 1.35
CA MET A 101 -6.49 13.95 0.84
C MET A 101 -6.34 15.47 0.63
N TYR A 102 -5.38 16.04 1.35
CA TYR A 102 -4.88 17.40 1.14
C TYR A 102 -3.80 17.43 0.06
N HIS A 103 -3.68 18.57 -0.63
CA HIS A 103 -2.80 18.70 -1.79
C HIS A 103 -1.32 18.40 -1.48
N ASP A 104 -0.86 18.71 -0.26
CA ASP A 104 0.51 18.50 0.21
C ASP A 104 0.75 17.08 0.74
N LEU A 105 -0.31 16.32 1.04
CA LEU A 105 -0.22 14.97 1.58
C LEU A 105 -0.31 13.87 0.51
N ILE A 106 -0.70 14.21 -0.73
CA ILE A 106 -0.91 13.22 -1.79
C ILE A 106 0.33 12.35 -2.03
N PHE A 107 1.50 12.96 -2.23
CA PHE A 107 2.71 12.20 -2.51
C PHE A 107 3.19 11.36 -1.33
N PRO A 108 3.36 11.89 -0.10
CA PRO A 108 3.81 11.06 1.01
C PRO A 108 2.83 9.92 1.34
N HIS A 109 1.53 10.13 1.14
CA HIS A 109 0.54 9.06 1.31
C HIS A 109 0.67 7.99 0.23
N LEU A 110 0.70 8.38 -1.05
CA LEU A 110 0.75 7.40 -2.15
C LEU A 110 2.08 6.64 -2.18
N VAL A 111 3.20 7.27 -1.82
CA VAL A 111 4.50 6.59 -1.70
C VAL A 111 4.46 5.52 -0.62
N THR A 112 3.95 5.83 0.58
CA THR A 112 3.92 4.85 1.68
C THR A 112 2.87 3.76 1.47
N SER A 113 1.67 4.12 1.00
CA SER A 113 0.61 3.14 0.67
C SER A 113 1.00 2.22 -0.47
N SER A 114 1.85 2.66 -1.41
CA SER A 114 2.47 1.80 -2.43
C SER A 114 3.44 0.76 -1.87
N VAL A 115 3.74 0.79 -0.57
CA VAL A 115 4.57 -0.22 0.09
C VAL A 115 3.74 -1.05 1.06
N TYR A 116 2.96 -0.41 1.93
CA TYR A 116 2.21 -1.18 2.94
C TYR A 116 0.94 -1.85 2.40
N GLY A 117 0.45 -1.44 1.23
CA GLY A 117 -0.84 -1.88 0.70
C GLY A 117 -1.08 -1.49 -0.77
N VAL A 118 -2.34 -1.33 -1.13
CA VAL A 118 -2.77 -0.82 -2.44
C VAL A 118 -3.12 0.66 -2.28
N PRO A 119 -2.46 1.58 -3.00
CA PRO A 119 -2.82 2.99 -2.96
C PRO A 119 -4.17 3.22 -3.66
N SER A 120 -4.95 4.18 -3.16
CA SER A 120 -6.28 4.53 -3.67
C SER A 120 -6.37 6.02 -4.03
N LEU A 121 -7.16 6.36 -5.06
CA LEU A 121 -7.41 7.73 -5.51
C LEU A 121 -8.90 7.95 -5.77
N TYR A 122 -9.49 8.98 -5.17
CA TYR A 122 -10.95 9.24 -5.24
C TYR A 122 -11.33 10.64 -5.76
N PHE A 123 -10.35 11.46 -6.13
CA PHE A 123 -10.59 12.86 -6.46
C PHE A 123 -10.74 13.08 -7.96
N LEU A 124 -11.70 13.93 -8.34
CA LEU A 124 -12.02 14.22 -9.74
C LEU A 124 -11.38 15.52 -10.23
N SER A 125 -11.50 16.61 -9.47
CA SER A 125 -11.02 17.94 -9.88
C SER A 125 -10.37 18.77 -8.78
N LYS A 126 -10.58 18.43 -7.51
CA LYS A 126 -10.05 19.15 -6.34
C LYS A 126 -9.70 18.20 -5.20
N PHE A 127 -8.71 18.61 -4.40
CA PHE A 127 -8.38 18.02 -3.10
C PHE A 127 -9.37 18.47 -2.00
N SER A 128 -9.25 17.89 -0.80
CA SER A 128 -10.07 18.24 0.37
C SER A 128 -9.99 19.71 0.79
N ASP A 129 -8.85 20.36 0.55
CA ASP A 129 -8.64 21.80 0.81
C ASP A 129 -9.15 22.71 -0.32
N ASN A 130 -9.91 22.15 -1.28
CA ASN A 130 -10.40 22.82 -2.49
C ASN A 130 -9.33 23.24 -3.50
N THR A 131 -8.06 22.86 -3.31
CA THR A 131 -7.01 23.06 -4.31
C THR A 131 -7.33 22.27 -5.58
N PRO A 132 -7.36 22.91 -6.77
CA PRO A 132 -7.51 22.20 -8.03
C PRO A 132 -6.38 21.19 -8.27
N ILE A 133 -6.73 20.04 -8.82
CA ILE A 133 -5.75 19.02 -9.19
C ILE A 133 -5.14 19.42 -10.53
N ALA A 134 -3.85 19.71 -10.52
CA ALA A 134 -3.09 20.00 -11.74
C ALA A 134 -2.63 18.69 -12.42
N ASP A 135 -2.61 18.67 -13.75
CA ASP A 135 -2.24 17.48 -14.54
C ASP A 135 -0.85 16.93 -14.19
N TRP A 136 0.12 17.81 -13.92
CA TRP A 136 1.47 17.39 -13.53
C TRP A 136 1.49 16.57 -12.22
N ILE A 137 0.52 16.77 -11.32
CA ILE A 137 0.38 15.94 -10.11
C ILE A 137 -0.08 14.54 -10.53
N LEU A 138 -1.09 14.44 -11.40
CA LEU A 138 -1.62 13.18 -11.90
C LEU A 138 -0.56 12.41 -12.71
N GLU A 139 0.31 13.10 -13.46
CA GLU A 139 1.44 12.48 -14.14
C GLU A 139 2.40 11.80 -13.15
N ILE A 140 2.74 12.46 -12.04
CA ILE A 140 3.60 11.87 -11.00
C ILE A 140 2.87 10.71 -10.31
N VAL A 141 1.58 10.87 -9.99
CA VAL A 141 0.76 9.79 -9.40
C VAL A 141 0.76 8.56 -10.30
N GLY A 142 0.55 8.74 -11.61
CA GLY A 142 0.58 7.65 -12.59
C GLY A 142 1.93 6.93 -12.62
N LYS A 143 3.04 7.65 -12.46
CA LYS A 143 4.38 7.06 -12.36
C LYS A 143 4.64 6.34 -11.04
N VAL A 144 4.13 6.86 -9.92
CA VAL A 144 4.18 6.14 -8.63
C VAL A 144 3.39 4.83 -8.74
N PHE A 145 2.21 4.87 -9.36
CA PHE A 145 1.38 3.68 -9.57
C PHE A 145 2.03 2.68 -10.53
N SER A 146 2.68 3.13 -11.59
CA SER A 146 3.37 2.23 -12.51
C SER A 146 4.53 1.50 -11.83
N VAL A 147 5.30 2.17 -10.97
CA VAL A 147 6.34 1.53 -10.14
C VAL A 147 5.70 0.60 -9.11
N SER A 148 4.66 1.04 -8.39
CA SER A 148 3.94 0.22 -7.42
C SER A 148 3.34 -1.04 -8.02
N ALA A 149 2.92 -1.02 -9.28
CA ALA A 149 2.31 -2.16 -9.96
C ALA A 149 3.31 -3.28 -10.29
N MET A 150 4.61 -3.00 -10.28
CA MET A 150 5.67 -4.01 -10.50
C MET A 150 5.91 -4.87 -9.24
N ARG A 151 5.28 -4.51 -8.12
CA ARG A 151 5.46 -5.14 -6.83
C ARG A 151 4.85 -6.54 -6.80
N ARG A 152 5.60 -7.50 -6.27
CA ARG A 152 5.10 -8.83 -5.93
C ARG A 152 4.26 -8.78 -4.64
N PRO A 153 3.27 -9.67 -4.44
CA PRO A 153 2.56 -9.75 -3.16
C PRO A 153 3.53 -10.01 -2.00
N GLY A 154 3.31 -9.39 -0.85
CA GLY A 154 4.19 -9.56 0.30
C GLY A 154 3.60 -9.00 1.59
N LYS A 155 4.33 -9.19 2.69
CA LYS A 155 3.98 -8.72 4.02
C LYS A 155 4.65 -7.38 4.30
N SER A 156 3.86 -6.41 4.73
CA SER A 156 4.37 -5.08 5.09
C SER A 156 4.85 -5.00 6.53
N THR A 157 5.98 -4.32 6.72
CA THR A 157 6.60 -4.03 8.02
C THR A 157 6.76 -2.52 8.17
N PHE A 158 6.23 -1.99 9.26
CA PHE A 158 6.45 -0.60 9.65
C PHE A 158 7.80 -0.47 10.34
N LEU A 159 8.66 0.44 9.85
CA LEU A 159 9.94 0.74 10.49
C LEU A 159 9.84 2.03 11.31
N SER A 160 9.35 3.09 10.69
CA SER A 160 9.12 4.40 11.30
C SER A 160 8.19 5.24 10.39
N PRO A 161 7.68 6.40 10.83
CA PRO A 161 6.88 7.27 9.96
C PRO A 161 7.61 7.59 8.65
N GLY A 162 6.99 7.24 7.54
CA GLY A 162 7.49 7.36 6.18
C GLY A 162 8.43 6.25 5.70
N ARG A 163 8.73 5.27 6.57
CA ARG A 163 9.60 4.13 6.29
C ARG A 163 8.85 2.82 6.47
N TRP A 164 8.53 2.21 5.34
CA TRP A 164 7.89 0.91 5.24
C TRP A 164 8.74 0.00 4.40
N GLN A 165 8.70 -1.30 4.71
CA GLN A 165 9.22 -2.34 3.85
C GLN A 165 8.12 -3.36 3.55
N MET A 166 8.18 -3.97 2.38
CA MET A 166 7.42 -5.17 2.05
C MET A 166 8.38 -6.30 1.73
N THR A 167 8.16 -7.47 2.30
CA THR A 167 8.96 -8.67 2.06
C THR A 167 8.09 -9.86 1.68
N ASP A 168 8.65 -10.80 0.95
CA ASP A 168 8.07 -12.12 0.70
C ASP A 168 9.12 -13.21 0.97
N GLU A 169 8.85 -14.44 0.50
CA GLU A 169 9.74 -15.59 0.68
C GLU A 169 11.09 -15.42 -0.05
N GLU A 170 11.15 -14.60 -1.08
CA GLU A 170 12.36 -14.32 -1.87
C GLU A 170 13.14 -13.09 -1.36
N GLY A 171 12.56 -12.32 -0.44
CA GLY A 171 13.24 -11.23 0.26
C GLY A 171 12.52 -9.88 0.14
N LEU A 172 13.29 -8.79 0.06
CA LEU A 172 12.75 -7.43 0.01
C LEU A 172 12.10 -7.13 -1.34
N VAL A 173 10.82 -6.77 -1.31
CA VAL A 173 9.97 -6.49 -2.47
C VAL A 173 9.84 -4.98 -2.71
N ALA A 174 9.64 -4.18 -1.67
CA ALA A 174 9.48 -2.73 -1.81
C ALA A 174 9.89 -1.99 -0.55
N GLU A 175 10.31 -0.73 -0.69
CA GLU A 175 10.64 0.13 0.45
C GLU A 175 10.26 1.59 0.18
N SER A 176 9.70 2.25 1.21
CA SER A 176 9.51 3.71 1.22
C SER A 176 10.64 4.37 2.00
N MET A 177 11.16 5.46 1.46
CA MET A 177 12.41 6.06 1.89
C MET A 177 12.29 7.59 1.97
N GLN A 178 13.28 8.21 2.62
CA GLN A 178 13.46 9.66 2.66
C GLN A 178 12.18 10.42 3.08
N ASN A 179 11.61 10.02 4.21
CA ASN A 179 10.40 10.62 4.79
C ASN A 179 9.20 10.60 3.84
N SER A 180 8.88 9.43 3.29
CA SER A 180 7.78 9.23 2.33
C SER A 180 7.96 9.91 0.97
N ASN A 181 9.15 10.40 0.64
CA ASN A 181 9.37 11.07 -0.65
C ASN A 181 9.79 10.11 -1.76
N SER A 182 10.25 8.91 -1.42
CA SER A 182 10.79 7.98 -2.41
C SER A 182 10.30 6.56 -2.20
N LEU A 183 10.14 5.85 -3.31
CA LEU A 183 9.71 4.46 -3.39
C LEU A 183 10.75 3.70 -4.20
N ILE A 184 11.09 2.48 -3.77
CA ILE A 184 11.73 1.48 -4.61
C ILE A 184 10.93 0.18 -4.59
N VAL A 185 10.83 -0.46 -5.75
CA VAL A 185 10.23 -1.79 -5.93
C VAL A 185 11.21 -2.72 -6.63
N TYR A 186 11.33 -3.94 -6.13
CA TYR A 186 12.17 -5.01 -6.65
C TYR A 186 11.27 -6.12 -7.25
N PRO A 187 10.97 -6.08 -8.56
CA PRO A 187 10.19 -7.14 -9.18
C PRO A 187 10.94 -8.47 -9.23
N ASP A 188 12.27 -8.45 -9.22
CA ASP A 188 13.14 -9.62 -9.26
C ASP A 188 14.50 -9.33 -8.60
N SER A 189 15.41 -10.31 -8.57
CA SER A 189 16.74 -10.20 -7.96
C SER A 189 17.70 -9.26 -8.70
N CYS A 190 17.45 -8.97 -9.98
CA CYS A 190 18.34 -8.24 -10.88
C CYS A 190 17.87 -6.80 -11.13
N ASN A 191 16.64 -6.45 -10.75
CA ASN A 191 16.02 -5.18 -11.09
C ASN A 191 15.42 -4.48 -9.87
N GLY A 192 15.61 -3.17 -9.80
CA GLY A 192 14.92 -2.27 -8.89
C GLY A 192 14.41 -1.04 -9.63
N TYR A 193 13.20 -0.59 -9.33
CA TYR A 193 12.60 0.60 -9.93
C TYR A 193 12.34 1.60 -8.83
N ALA A 194 13.05 2.73 -8.88
CA ALA A 194 12.97 3.78 -7.88
C ALA A 194 12.39 5.07 -8.45
N ILE A 195 11.67 5.82 -7.63
CA ILE A 195 11.10 7.12 -7.97
C ILE A 195 11.14 8.03 -6.73
N THR A 196 11.38 9.31 -6.96
CA THR A 196 11.21 10.37 -5.95
C THR A 196 10.11 11.34 -6.38
N VAL A 197 9.31 11.81 -5.42
CA VAL A 197 8.22 12.79 -5.63
C VAL A 197 8.66 14.24 -5.35
N VAL A 198 9.94 14.43 -5.02
CA VAL A 198 10.59 15.74 -4.86
C VAL A 198 11.95 15.73 -5.54
N ASN A 199 12.46 16.89 -5.92
CA ASN A 199 13.84 17.02 -6.40
C ASN A 199 14.78 16.89 -5.20
N GLN A 200 15.63 15.87 -5.19
CA GLN A 200 16.56 15.60 -4.08
C GLN A 200 17.66 14.63 -4.53
N ASP A 201 18.73 14.51 -3.76
CA ASP A 201 19.59 13.32 -3.85
C ASP A 201 18.75 12.09 -3.48
N LEU A 202 18.66 11.10 -4.36
CA LEU A 202 17.94 9.85 -4.11
C LEU A 202 18.89 8.84 -3.47
N ILE A 203 18.60 8.47 -2.23
CA ILE A 203 19.42 7.56 -1.42
C ILE A 203 18.66 6.25 -1.21
N ILE A 204 19.24 5.16 -1.66
CA ILE A 204 18.61 3.84 -1.72
C ILE A 204 19.48 2.85 -0.96
N PRO A 205 19.02 2.28 0.17
CA PRO A 205 19.70 1.19 0.83
C PRO A 205 19.79 -0.03 -0.09
N LEU A 206 20.98 -0.61 -0.21
CA LEU A 206 21.25 -1.70 -1.12
C LEU A 206 20.88 -3.06 -0.55
N HIS A 207 20.89 -3.18 0.78
CA HIS A 207 20.62 -4.42 1.50
C HIS A 207 21.54 -5.55 1.00
N GLY A 208 22.84 -5.22 0.82
CA GLY A 208 23.85 -6.17 0.33
C GLY A 208 23.83 -6.44 -1.18
N ARG A 209 22.94 -5.79 -1.96
CA ARG A 209 22.94 -5.90 -3.43
C ARG A 209 24.07 -5.08 -4.06
N THR A 210 24.64 -5.58 -5.15
CA THR A 210 25.66 -4.86 -5.92
C THR A 210 25.04 -4.24 -7.17
N VAL A 211 25.13 -2.92 -7.31
CA VAL A 211 24.61 -2.18 -8.48
C VAL A 211 25.59 -2.33 -9.65
N SER A 212 25.08 -2.73 -10.81
CA SER A 212 25.83 -2.74 -12.07
C SER A 212 25.55 -1.49 -12.91
N GLN A 213 24.33 -0.98 -12.87
CA GLN A 213 23.91 0.14 -13.72
C GLN A 213 22.70 0.87 -13.13
N VAL A 214 22.59 2.17 -13.41
CA VAL A 214 21.36 2.95 -13.16
C VAL A 214 20.96 3.64 -14.45
N LEU A 215 19.70 3.48 -14.84
CA LEU A 215 19.12 4.02 -16.06
C LEU A 215 17.94 4.94 -15.74
N ALA A 216 17.82 6.06 -16.46
CA ALA A 216 16.61 6.87 -16.54
C ALA A 216 16.29 7.08 -18.02
N ASP A 217 15.07 6.77 -18.45
CA ASP A 217 14.64 6.85 -19.86
C ASP A 217 15.62 6.16 -20.83
N SER A 218 16.12 4.99 -20.42
CA SER A 218 17.13 4.19 -21.14
C SER A 218 18.53 4.82 -21.27
N GLN A 219 18.80 5.91 -20.56
CA GLN A 219 20.12 6.54 -20.51
C GLN A 219 20.81 6.28 -19.17
N ASN A 220 22.13 6.12 -19.20
CA ASN A 220 22.93 5.96 -17.99
C ASN A 220 22.85 7.22 -17.12
N VAL A 221 22.63 7.02 -15.83
CA VAL A 221 22.65 8.07 -14.82
C VAL A 221 23.87 7.89 -13.94
N ASN A 222 24.55 8.99 -13.63
CA ASN A 222 25.65 8.97 -12.67
C ASN A 222 25.14 8.59 -11.28
N PHE A 223 25.87 7.75 -10.59
CA PHE A 223 25.58 7.38 -9.21
C PHE A 223 26.87 7.12 -8.44
N THR A 224 26.78 7.17 -7.12
CA THR A 224 27.86 6.77 -6.21
C THR A 224 27.35 5.69 -5.26
N ILE A 225 28.28 4.90 -4.74
CA ILE A 225 28.02 3.93 -3.67
C ILE A 225 28.70 4.45 -2.41
N GLU A 226 27.93 4.70 -1.37
CA GLU A 226 28.38 5.25 -0.08
C GLU A 226 27.99 4.28 1.04
N GLY A 227 28.93 3.42 1.42
CA GLY A 227 28.63 2.29 2.32
C GLY A 227 27.69 1.30 1.65
N ASP A 228 26.56 0.99 2.31
CA ASP A 228 25.48 0.14 1.77
C ASP A 228 24.37 0.95 1.08
N ASN A 229 24.66 2.19 0.63
CA ASN A 229 23.68 3.02 -0.06
C ASN A 229 24.12 3.34 -1.48
N LEU A 230 23.18 3.25 -2.41
CA LEU A 230 23.23 3.89 -3.71
C LEU A 230 22.76 5.33 -3.58
N LYS A 231 23.53 6.26 -4.15
CA LYS A 231 23.19 7.67 -4.26
C LYS A 231 23.10 8.09 -5.71
N ILE A 232 21.93 8.59 -6.11
CA ILE A 232 21.71 9.26 -7.40
C ILE A 232 21.61 10.77 -7.12
N PRO A 233 22.63 11.58 -7.45
CA PRO A 233 22.65 13.00 -7.14
C PRO A 233 21.60 13.76 -7.96
N SER A 234 20.97 14.75 -7.35
CA SER A 234 20.00 15.64 -8.02
C SER A 234 18.90 14.88 -8.78
N ALA A 235 18.36 13.81 -8.18
CA ALA A 235 17.28 13.04 -8.78
C ALA A 235 16.05 13.92 -9.00
N ILE A 236 15.43 13.74 -10.16
CA ILE A 236 14.35 14.58 -10.66
C ILE A 236 13.01 14.02 -10.18
N ARG A 237 12.15 14.91 -9.67
CA ARG A 237 10.78 14.58 -9.28
C ARG A 237 10.04 13.88 -10.43
N GLY A 238 9.50 12.71 -10.13
CA GLY A 238 8.74 11.92 -11.09
C GLY A 238 9.60 11.24 -12.16
N GLN A 239 10.93 11.24 -12.06
CA GLN A 239 11.76 10.39 -12.89
C GLN A 239 11.77 8.97 -12.30
N ILE A 240 11.60 7.97 -13.16
CA ILE A 240 11.78 6.56 -12.78
C ILE A 240 13.22 6.18 -13.10
N TYR A 241 13.89 5.60 -12.10
CA TYR A 241 15.25 5.08 -12.18
C TYR A 241 15.20 3.55 -12.14
N ASN A 242 15.67 2.91 -13.20
CA ASN A 242 15.87 1.46 -13.27
C ASN A 242 17.29 1.13 -12.81
N ILE A 243 17.40 0.41 -11.71
CA ILE A 243 18.63 0.00 -11.07
C ILE A 243 18.84 -1.47 -11.38
N LYS A 244 19.94 -1.77 -12.06
CA LYS A 244 20.36 -3.13 -12.36
C LYS A 244 21.30 -3.62 -11.28
N PHE A 245 21.04 -4.82 -10.78
CA PHE A 245 21.88 -5.50 -9.81
C PHE A 245 22.62 -6.67 -10.46
N ILE A 246 23.78 -7.01 -9.91
CA ILE A 246 24.53 -8.21 -10.31
C ILE A 246 23.85 -9.44 -9.69
N ASP A 247 23.55 -10.43 -10.53
CA ASP A 247 22.98 -11.70 -10.07
C ASP A 247 24.01 -12.51 -9.28
N GLN A 248 23.86 -12.55 -7.95
CA GLN A 248 24.75 -13.29 -7.07
C GLN A 248 24.57 -14.82 -7.18
N SER A 249 23.54 -15.33 -7.86
CA SER A 249 23.36 -16.77 -8.08
C SER A 249 24.41 -17.35 -9.05
N THR A 250 25.04 -16.52 -9.88
CA THR A 250 26.05 -16.94 -10.87
C THR A 250 27.50 -16.92 -10.36
N THR A 251 27.74 -16.43 -9.15
CA THR A 251 29.11 -16.27 -8.61
C THR A 251 29.59 -17.44 -7.75
N ASN A 252 28.73 -18.40 -7.41
CA ASN A 252 29.08 -19.61 -6.64
C ASN A 252 29.47 -20.83 -7.50
N SER A 253 29.71 -20.64 -8.81
CA SER A 253 30.10 -21.73 -9.73
C SER A 253 31.51 -21.57 -10.32
N ARG A 254 32.46 -21.02 -9.56
CA ARG A 254 33.89 -21.01 -9.91
C ARG A 254 34.78 -21.46 -8.76
#